data_AF-A0A2E3H7I9-F1
#
_entry.id   AF-A0A2E3H7I9-F1
#
_cell.length_a   1.000
_cell.length_b   1.000
_cell.length_c   1.000
_cell.angle_alpha   90.00
_cell.angle_beta   90.00
_cell.angle_gamma   90.00
#
_symmetry.space_group_name_H-M   'P 1'
#
loop_
_entity.id
_entity.type
_entity.pdbx_description
1 polymer ?
#
loop_
_entity_poly.entity_id
_entity_poly.type
_entity_poly.pdbx_seq_one_letter_code
_entity_poly.pdbx_strand_id
1 'polypeptide(L)'
;MEKGILKILNDLENGEAQGRENPLEMIRTLSELSEKMNSLDIEALPEDLKNPVNRFQNATADMAAHMEEMPIPAEVLEGGQEAIGPWFIEKMAEDPLFTQVMQDWGETMQEVQSEMEESGEAFEGAFEKYDIDPSAE
;
A
#
# COMPACT_ATOMS: atom_id res chain seq x y z
N MET A 1 10.18 18.51 4.90
CA MET A 1 9.27 17.39 4.58
C MET A 1 10.10 16.13 4.48
N GLU A 2 9.58 15.04 5.01
CA GLU A 2 10.35 13.94 5.59
C GLU A 2 10.95 12.99 4.54
N LYS A 3 12.29 12.90 4.50
CA LYS A 3 13.06 11.92 3.69
C LYS A 3 12.63 10.46 3.86
N GLY A 4 11.87 10.15 4.92
CA GLY A 4 11.36 8.81 5.17
C GLY A 4 10.20 8.39 4.27
N ILE A 5 9.33 9.31 3.84
CA ILE A 5 8.15 8.97 3.04
C ILE A 5 8.57 8.62 1.61
N LEU A 6 9.37 9.48 0.99
CA LEU A 6 9.90 9.29 -0.37
C LEU A 6 10.72 8.00 -0.50
N LYS A 7 11.52 7.67 0.52
CA LYS A 7 12.26 6.42 0.55
C LYS A 7 11.30 5.21 0.54
N ILE A 8 10.25 5.24 1.37
CA ILE A 8 9.29 4.15 1.45
C ILE A 8 8.50 3.99 0.14
N LEU A 9 8.12 5.10 -0.51
CA LEU A 9 7.47 5.06 -1.83
C LEU A 9 8.37 4.42 -2.88
N ASN A 10 9.64 4.83 -2.93
CA ASN A 10 10.62 4.24 -3.83
C ASN A 10 10.91 2.77 -3.50
N ASP A 11 10.87 2.37 -2.23
CA ASP A 11 11.02 0.97 -1.83
C ASP A 11 9.82 0.12 -2.31
N LEU A 12 8.58 0.65 -2.24
CA LEU A 12 7.37 0.02 -2.80
C LEU A 12 7.45 -0.12 -4.33
N GLU A 13 7.75 0.97 -5.04
CA GLU A 13 7.84 0.95 -6.52
C GLU A 13 8.93 0.00 -7.03
N ASN A 14 10.11 0.00 -6.38
CA ASN A 14 11.20 -0.89 -6.76
C ASN A 14 10.97 -2.34 -6.34
N GLY A 15 10.25 -2.57 -5.25
CA GLY A 15 9.85 -3.90 -4.79
C GLY A 15 8.87 -4.55 -5.76
N GLU A 16 7.83 -3.82 -6.16
CA GLU A 16 6.86 -4.24 -7.18
C GLU A 16 7.54 -4.48 -8.54
N ALA A 17 8.38 -3.55 -9.01
CA ALA A 17 9.07 -3.66 -10.31
C ALA A 17 10.04 -4.85 -10.40
N GLN A 18 10.53 -5.36 -9.26
CA GLN A 18 11.42 -6.51 -9.22
C GLN A 18 10.70 -7.84 -9.00
N GLY A 19 9.37 -7.84 -8.82
CA GLY A 19 8.57 -9.05 -8.57
C GLY A 19 9.04 -9.81 -7.32
N ARG A 20 9.59 -9.09 -6.33
CA ARG A 20 10.34 -9.65 -5.19
C ARG A 20 9.70 -9.40 -3.84
N GLU A 21 8.51 -8.83 -3.79
CA GLU A 21 7.92 -8.52 -2.49
C GLU A 21 7.31 -9.77 -1.86
N ASN A 22 7.93 -10.16 -0.75
CA ASN A 22 7.26 -10.95 0.26
C ASN A 22 6.01 -10.15 0.69
N PRO A 23 4.78 -10.70 0.58
CA PRO A 23 3.56 -10.01 0.97
C PRO A 23 3.62 -9.42 2.39
N LEU A 24 4.34 -10.08 3.30
CA LEU A 24 4.53 -9.61 4.68
C LEU A 24 5.44 -8.38 4.78
N GLU A 25 6.44 -8.28 3.91
CA GLU A 25 7.28 -7.09 3.84
C GLU A 25 6.50 -5.92 3.25
N MET A 26 5.69 -6.16 2.22
CA MET A 26 4.80 -5.14 1.65
C MET A 26 3.80 -4.61 2.70
N ILE A 27 3.16 -5.49 3.48
CA ILE A 27 2.26 -5.09 4.58
C ILE A 27 2.99 -4.17 5.58
N ARG A 28 4.22 -4.53 5.97
CA ARG A 28 5.04 -3.72 6.89
C ARG A 28 5.36 -2.35 6.28
N THR A 29 5.83 -2.33 5.04
CA THR A 29 6.19 -1.10 4.33
C THR A 29 5.00 -0.14 4.18
N LEU A 30 3.81 -0.67 3.84
CA LEU A 30 2.57 0.12 3.76
C LEU A 30 2.14 0.66 5.12
N SER A 31 2.27 -0.15 6.18
CA SER A 31 1.99 0.29 7.56
C SER A 31 2.92 1.43 7.97
N GLU A 32 4.22 1.32 7.69
CA GLU A 32 5.21 2.38 7.96
C GLU A 32 4.91 3.65 7.15
N LEU A 33 4.48 3.52 5.90
CA LEU A 33 4.06 4.66 5.07
C LEU A 33 2.85 5.35 5.69
N SER A 34 1.82 4.58 6.08
CA SER A 34 0.60 5.09 6.69
C SER A 34 0.88 5.84 7.99
N GLU A 35 1.71 5.27 8.88
CA GLU A 35 2.12 5.94 10.12
C GLU A 35 2.83 7.28 9.87
N LYS A 36 3.74 7.33 8.89
CA LYS A 36 4.44 8.56 8.55
C LYS A 36 3.51 9.60 7.94
N MET A 37 2.67 9.20 6.99
CA MET A 37 1.67 10.09 6.40
C MET A 37 0.72 10.65 7.47
N ASN A 38 0.31 9.83 8.44
CA ASN A 38 -0.50 10.26 9.59
C ASN A 38 0.21 11.23 10.54
N SER A 39 1.54 11.27 10.52
CA SER A 39 2.33 12.21 11.34
C SER A 39 2.48 13.60 10.70
N LEU A 40 2.09 13.77 9.43
CA LEU A 40 2.16 15.05 8.74
C LEU A 40 1.12 16.04 9.30
N ASP A 41 1.58 17.25 9.61
CA ASP A 41 0.68 18.36 9.92
C ASP A 41 0.14 18.96 8.61
N ILE A 42 -0.99 18.43 8.14
CA ILE A 42 -1.65 18.89 6.90
C ILE A 42 -2.00 20.38 6.97
N GLU A 43 -2.34 20.90 8.15
CA GLU A 43 -2.74 22.31 8.28
C GLU A 43 -1.59 23.29 8.06
N ALA A 44 -0.35 22.82 8.27
CA ALA A 44 0.87 23.58 8.01
C ALA A 44 1.27 23.59 6.52
N LEU A 45 0.60 22.79 5.67
CA LEU A 45 0.88 22.73 4.24
C LEU A 45 0.26 23.93 3.48
N PRO A 46 0.86 24.33 2.34
CA PRO A 46 0.20 25.22 1.38
C PRO A 46 -1.20 24.72 1.00
N GLU A 47 -2.15 25.63 0.81
CA GLU A 47 -3.56 25.31 0.56
C GLU A 47 -3.79 24.35 -0.61
N ASP A 48 -3.00 24.48 -1.67
CA ASP A 48 -3.03 23.60 -2.85
C ASP A 48 -2.43 22.21 -2.60
N LEU A 49 -1.67 22.03 -1.52
CA LEU A 49 -1.12 20.74 -1.09
C LEU A 49 -2.00 20.02 -0.06
N LYS A 50 -2.85 20.74 0.68
CA LYS A 50 -3.66 20.12 1.74
C LYS A 50 -4.53 18.98 1.23
N ASN A 51 -5.27 19.23 0.15
CA ASN A 51 -6.17 18.23 -0.43
C ASN A 51 -5.42 17.00 -1.01
N PRO A 52 -4.40 17.15 -1.89
CA PRO A 52 -3.69 15.98 -2.42
C PRO A 52 -2.97 15.18 -1.32
N VAL A 53 -2.33 15.82 -0.34
CA VAL A 53 -1.67 15.10 0.78
C VAL A 53 -2.68 14.36 1.64
N ASN A 54 -3.82 14.98 1.95
CA ASN A 54 -4.88 14.33 2.72
C ASN A 54 -5.49 13.13 1.97
N ARG A 55 -5.63 13.22 0.64
CA ARG A 55 -6.10 12.08 -0.18
C ARG A 55 -5.08 10.95 -0.19
N PHE A 56 -3.81 11.27 -0.42
CA PHE A 56 -2.74 10.28 -0.42
C PHE A 56 -2.61 9.58 0.93
N GLN A 57 -2.74 10.33 2.03
CA GLN A 57 -2.76 9.78 3.39
C GLN A 57 -3.92 8.80 3.60
N ASN A 58 -5.14 9.16 3.18
CA ASN A 58 -6.30 8.28 3.32
C ASN A 58 -6.14 7.02 2.46
N ALA A 59 -5.77 7.15 1.19
CA ALA A 59 -5.56 6.01 0.30
C ALA A 59 -4.47 5.06 0.82
N THR A 60 -3.38 5.60 1.35
CA THR A 60 -2.32 4.81 2.01
C THR A 60 -2.86 4.06 3.24
N ALA A 61 -3.67 4.73 4.06
CA ALA A 61 -4.24 4.11 5.26
C ALA A 61 -5.25 3.01 4.92
N ASP A 62 -6.09 3.24 3.92
CA ASP A 62 -7.06 2.27 3.41
C ASP A 62 -6.33 1.06 2.80
N MET A 63 -5.24 1.29 2.06
CA MET A 63 -4.40 0.22 1.49
C MET A 63 -3.76 -0.63 2.58
N ALA A 64 -3.16 0.01 3.58
CA ALA A 64 -2.54 -0.69 4.71
C ALA A 64 -3.58 -1.52 5.47
N ALA A 65 -4.76 -0.96 5.77
CA ALA A 65 -5.83 -1.65 6.47
C ALA A 65 -6.38 -2.85 5.66
N HIS A 66 -6.62 -2.67 4.37
CA HIS A 66 -7.14 -3.74 3.51
C HIS A 66 -6.13 -4.87 3.31
N MET A 67 -4.84 -4.55 3.31
CA MET A 67 -3.75 -5.52 3.30
C MET A 67 -3.61 -6.30 4.62
N GLU A 68 -3.90 -5.68 5.77
CA GLU A 68 -4.02 -6.40 7.05
C GLU A 68 -5.20 -7.38 7.08
N GLU A 69 -6.26 -7.08 6.33
CA GLU A 69 -7.44 -7.94 6.16
C GLU A 69 -7.26 -9.04 5.10
N MET A 70 -6.03 -9.26 4.62
CA MET A 70 -5.73 -10.32 3.65
C MET A 70 -6.31 -11.67 4.10
N PRO A 71 -7.10 -12.38 3.26
CA PRO A 71 -7.75 -13.62 3.66
C PRO A 71 -6.78 -14.80 3.87
N ILE A 72 -5.50 -14.61 3.52
CA ILE A 72 -4.43 -15.60 3.67
C ILE A 72 -3.70 -15.33 4.99
N PRO A 73 -3.65 -16.32 5.92
CA PRO A 73 -2.93 -16.18 7.17
C PRO A 73 -1.44 -15.91 6.97
N ALA A 74 -0.85 -15.12 7.85
CA ALA A 74 0.56 -14.75 7.79
C ALA A 74 1.49 -15.98 7.77
N GLU A 75 1.18 -17.03 8.53
CA GLU A 75 1.98 -18.27 8.59
C GLU A 75 1.98 -19.02 7.24
N VAL A 76 0.90 -18.88 6.47
CA VAL A 76 0.80 -19.46 5.12
C VAL A 76 1.62 -18.62 4.14
N LEU A 77 1.58 -17.28 4.28
CA LEU A 77 2.40 -16.36 3.47
C LEU A 77 3.90 -16.57 3.71
N GLU A 78 4.33 -16.78 4.97
CA GLU A 78 5.72 -17.08 5.33
C GLU A 78 6.23 -18.37 4.65
N GLY A 79 5.35 -19.36 4.50
CA GLY A 79 5.65 -20.61 3.81
C GLY A 79 5.69 -20.50 2.27
N GLY A 80 5.33 -19.34 1.72
CA GLY A 80 5.36 -19.06 0.28
C GLY A 80 4.47 -19.99 -0.55
N GLN A 81 4.80 -20.15 -1.83
CA GLN A 81 3.98 -20.92 -2.77
C GLN A 81 3.77 -22.39 -2.35
N GLU A 82 4.75 -22.99 -1.66
CA GLU A 82 4.68 -24.36 -1.17
C GLU A 82 3.63 -24.55 -0.07
N ALA A 83 3.34 -23.51 0.73
CA ALA A 83 2.29 -23.53 1.74
C ALA A 83 0.94 -22.99 1.19
N ILE A 84 0.98 -21.95 0.37
CA ILE A 84 -0.22 -21.30 -0.19
C ILE A 84 -1.04 -22.29 -1.03
N GLY A 85 -0.40 -23.06 -1.92
CA GLY A 85 -1.11 -23.96 -2.84
C GLY A 85 -1.96 -25.02 -2.12
N PRO A 86 -1.37 -25.84 -1.23
CA PRO A 86 -2.13 -26.82 -0.44
C PRO A 86 -3.20 -26.19 0.44
N TRP A 87 -2.87 -25.10 1.16
CA TRP A 87 -3.81 -24.39 2.01
C TRP A 87 -5.02 -23.86 1.22
N PHE A 88 -4.80 -23.31 0.03
CA PHE A 88 -5.86 -22.80 -0.84
C PHE A 88 -6.83 -23.91 -1.28
N ILE A 89 -6.31 -25.10 -1.62
CA ILE A 89 -7.13 -26.26 -1.98
C ILE A 89 -7.95 -26.74 -0.79
N GLU A 90 -7.35 -26.83 0.39
CA GLU A 90 -8.05 -27.17 1.63
C GLU A 90 -9.17 -26.16 1.93
N LYS A 91 -8.89 -24.86 1.80
CA LYS A 91 -9.88 -23.81 2.05
C LYS A 91 -11.05 -23.83 1.07
N MET A 92 -10.80 -24.05 -0.22
CA MET A 92 -11.90 -24.20 -1.18
C MET A 92 -12.79 -25.42 -0.88
N ALA A 93 -12.23 -26.48 -0.29
CA ALA A 93 -13.01 -27.65 0.11
C ALA A 93 -13.82 -27.41 1.39
N GLU A 94 -13.28 -26.61 2.33
CA GLU A 94 -13.94 -26.23 3.58
C GLU A 94 -15.04 -25.17 3.38
N ASP A 95 -14.77 -24.19 2.53
CA ASP A 95 -15.65 -23.05 2.27
C ASP A 95 -15.83 -22.83 0.75
N PRO A 96 -16.98 -23.23 0.19
CA PRO A 96 -17.32 -23.02 -1.21
C PRO A 96 -17.38 -21.55 -1.64
N LEU A 97 -17.51 -20.61 -0.69
CA LEU A 97 -17.54 -19.17 -0.98
C LEU A 97 -16.15 -18.53 -0.93
N PHE A 98 -15.11 -19.26 -0.51
CA PHE A 98 -13.76 -18.72 -0.34
C PHE A 98 -13.20 -18.08 -1.62
N THR A 99 -13.46 -18.64 -2.80
CA THR A 99 -13.05 -18.01 -4.06
C THR A 99 -13.72 -16.66 -4.31
N GLN A 100 -14.96 -16.46 -3.86
CA GLN A 100 -15.62 -15.17 -3.94
C GLN A 100 -14.97 -14.18 -2.95
N VAL A 101 -14.67 -14.61 -1.72
CA VAL A 101 -13.98 -13.77 -0.73
C VAL A 101 -12.63 -13.27 -1.26
N MET A 102 -11.86 -14.16 -1.91
CA MET A 102 -10.58 -13.78 -2.54
C MET A 102 -10.76 -12.83 -3.72
N GLN A 103 -11.83 -12.99 -4.51
CA GLN A 103 -12.15 -12.09 -5.61
C GLN A 103 -12.55 -10.70 -5.09
N ASP A 104 -13.48 -10.63 -4.15
CA ASP A 104 -13.96 -9.39 -3.54
C ASP A 104 -12.80 -8.62 -2.90
N TRP A 105 -11.94 -9.31 -2.15
CA TRP A 105 -10.73 -8.71 -1.59
C TRP A 105 -9.80 -8.16 -2.67
N GLY A 106 -9.58 -8.91 -3.75
CA GLY A 106 -8.74 -8.48 -4.87
C GLY A 106 -9.32 -7.33 -5.70
N GLU A 107 -10.65 -7.20 -5.77
CA GLU A 107 -11.33 -6.07 -6.40
C GLU A 107 -11.14 -4.80 -5.57
N THR A 108 -11.37 -4.85 -4.26
CA THR A 108 -11.11 -3.71 -3.36
C THR A 108 -9.64 -3.31 -3.35
N MET A 109 -8.70 -4.26 -3.44
CA MET A 109 -7.27 -3.93 -3.59
C MET A 109 -6.98 -3.12 -4.84
N GLN A 110 -7.59 -3.46 -5.99
CA GLN A 110 -7.41 -2.71 -7.23
C GLN A 110 -8.00 -1.30 -7.15
N GLU A 111 -9.17 -1.15 -6.51
CA GLU A 111 -9.79 0.16 -6.30
C GLU A 111 -8.89 1.06 -5.44
N VAL A 112 -8.42 0.54 -4.30
CA VAL A 112 -7.57 1.29 -3.38
C VAL A 112 -6.20 1.60 -3.99
N GLN A 113 -5.62 0.66 -4.74
CA GLN A 113 -4.38 0.92 -5.49
C GLN A 113 -4.56 2.05 -6.51
N SER A 114 -5.65 2.03 -7.27
CA SER A 114 -5.96 3.10 -8.24
C SER A 114 -6.08 4.47 -7.55
N GLU A 115 -6.73 4.54 -6.39
CA GLU A 115 -6.85 5.79 -5.62
C GLU A 115 -5.49 6.28 -5.09
N MET A 116 -4.63 5.35 -4.68
CA MET A 116 -3.28 5.66 -4.22
C MET A 116 -2.39 6.17 -5.35
N GLU A 117 -2.45 5.55 -6.53
CA GLU A 117 -1.71 5.98 -7.73
C GLU A 117 -2.17 7.37 -8.19
N GLU A 118 -3.48 7.61 -8.32
CA GLU A 118 -4.03 8.93 -8.69
C GLU A 118 -3.64 10.02 -7.68
N SER A 119 -3.63 9.69 -6.40
CA SER A 119 -3.23 10.62 -5.34
C SER A 119 -1.72 10.84 -5.31
N GLY A 120 -0.93 9.81 -5.68
CA GLY A 120 0.52 9.85 -5.80
C GLY A 120 0.97 10.76 -6.94
N GLU A 121 0.37 10.65 -8.13
CA GLU A 121 0.66 11.55 -9.25
C GLU A 121 0.36 13.02 -8.90
N ALA A 122 -0.73 13.26 -8.18
CA ALA A 122 -1.08 14.60 -7.71
C ALA A 122 -0.06 15.14 -6.68
N PHE A 123 0.56 14.25 -5.90
CA PHE A 123 1.60 14.56 -4.92
C PHE A 123 2.96 14.83 -5.59
N GLU A 124 3.31 14.08 -6.63
CA GLU A 124 4.52 14.31 -7.44
C GLU A 124 4.48 15.67 -8.16
N GLY A 125 3.36 15.99 -8.83
CA GLY A 125 3.20 17.29 -9.49
C GLY A 125 3.23 18.47 -8.51
N ALA A 126 2.83 18.21 -7.26
CA ALA A 126 2.98 19.15 -6.15
C ALA A 126 4.46 19.33 -5.76
N PHE A 127 5.23 18.27 -5.62
CA PHE A 127 6.66 18.37 -5.29
C PHE A 127 7.47 19.09 -6.35
N GLU A 128 7.22 18.83 -7.64
CA GLU A 128 7.84 19.57 -8.74
C GLU A 128 7.57 21.08 -8.63
N LYS A 129 6.34 21.47 -8.27
CA LYS A 129 5.95 22.86 -8.12
C LYS A 129 6.65 23.57 -6.97
N TYR A 130 6.96 22.85 -5.89
CA TYR A 130 7.62 23.39 -4.70
C TYR A 130 9.14 23.21 -4.69
N ASP A 131 9.73 22.70 -5.78
CA ASP A 131 11.15 22.35 -5.88
C ASP A 131 11.60 21.43 -4.73
N ILE A 132 10.68 20.56 -4.30
CA ILE A 132 10.97 19.54 -3.30
C ILE A 132 11.58 18.38 -4.07
N ASP A 133 12.91 18.30 -4.07
CA ASP A 133 13.64 17.22 -4.71
C ASP A 133 13.36 15.89 -3.98
N PRO A 134 12.68 14.91 -4.62
CA PRO A 134 12.40 13.63 -4.00
C PRO A 134 13.67 12.75 -3.86
N SER A 135 14.76 13.13 -4.54
CA SER A 135 16.03 12.40 -4.63
C SER A 135 17.18 13.03 -3.82
N ALA A 136 16.95 14.16 -3.16
CA ALA A 136 17.96 14.83 -2.35
C ALA A 136 18.22 14.07 -1.03
N GLU A 137 19.31 13.29 -1.03
CA GLU A 137 19.87 12.52 0.12
C GLU A 137 19.86 13.23 1.46
#